data_AF-A0A6N8YD48-F1
#
_entry.id   AF-A0A6N8YD48-F1
#
_cell.length_a   1.000
_cell.length_b   1.000
_cell.length_c   1.000
_cell.angle_alpha   90.00
_cell.angle_beta   90.00
_cell.angle_gamma   90.00
#
_symmetry.space_group_name_H-M   'P 1'
#
loop_
_entity.id
_entity.type
_entity.pdbx_description
1 polymer ?
#
loop_
_entity_poly.entity_id
_entity_poly.type
_entity_poly.pdbx_seq_one_letter_code
_entity_poly.pdbx_strand_id
1 'polypeptide(L)' 'MGEASGTVPPEGQVTDETDGPPPPDAEEIRRAAQLEGIERDLDTVDAALSALDSEDLEGAEALAAELEDSTGDPAAGSSR' A
#
# COMPACT_ATOMS: atom_id res chain seq x y z
N MET A 1 -39.12 -2.40 -55.05
CA MET A 1 -38.95 -1.00 -54.59
C MET A 1 -39.84 -0.88 -53.38
N GLY A 2 -39.40 -1.18 -52.16
CA GLY A 2 -38.48 -0.38 -51.32
C GLY A 2 -39.35 0.28 -50.22
N GLU A 3 -39.07 0.33 -48.92
CA GLU A 3 -37.94 -0.04 -48.08
C GLU A 3 -38.50 -0.30 -46.67
N ALA A 4 -37.80 -1.10 -45.87
CA ALA A 4 -38.09 -1.30 -44.46
C ALA A 4 -37.83 -0.02 -43.67
N SER A 5 -38.66 0.28 -42.67
CA SER A 5 -38.28 1.14 -41.54
C SER A 5 -39.09 0.72 -40.33
N GLY A 6 -38.65 -0.39 -39.74
CA GLY A 6 -38.85 -0.62 -38.32
C GLY A 6 -37.72 0.08 -37.58
N THR A 7 -38.06 1.01 -36.71
CA THR A 7 -37.17 1.43 -35.62
C THR A 7 -38.04 1.74 -34.41
N VAL A 8 -38.31 0.70 -33.63
CA VAL A 8 -38.73 0.85 -32.23
C VAL A 8 -37.45 1.21 -31.46
N PRO A 9 -37.42 2.26 -30.61
CA PRO A 9 -36.26 2.49 -29.75
C PRO A 9 -36.10 1.27 -28.83
N PRO A 10 -34.90 0.68 -28.68
CA PRO A 10 -34.69 -0.28 -27.61
C PRO A 10 -34.75 0.49 -26.28
N GLU A 11 -35.88 0.38 -25.60
CA GLU A 11 -35.94 0.58 -24.15
C GLU A 11 -35.00 -0.45 -23.49
N GLY A 12 -34.17 0.01 -22.56
CA GLY A 12 -33.44 -0.88 -21.67
C GLY A 12 -31.99 -1.17 -22.09
N GLN A 13 -31.11 -0.19 -21.89
CA GLN A 13 -29.75 -0.51 -21.44
C GLN A 13 -29.72 -0.40 -19.90
N VAL A 14 -30.11 -1.49 -19.24
CA VAL A 14 -29.48 -1.99 -18.00
C VAL A 14 -28.21 -2.71 -18.48
N THR A 15 -27.00 -2.55 -17.96
CA THR A 15 -26.46 -2.47 -16.59
C THR A 15 -25.08 -1.78 -16.68
N ASP A 16 -24.75 -0.85 -15.77
CA ASP A 16 -23.71 -1.07 -14.74
C ASP A 16 -22.50 -1.89 -15.23
N GLU A 17 -21.43 -1.24 -15.71
CA GLU A 17 -20.13 -1.93 -15.89
C GLU A 17 -18.89 -1.03 -15.83
N THR A 18 -18.97 0.13 -15.16
CA THR A 18 -17.78 0.88 -14.73
C THR A 18 -17.97 1.55 -13.38
N ASP A 19 -18.90 1.07 -12.54
CA ASP A 19 -18.99 1.46 -11.13
C ASP A 19 -18.02 0.63 -10.27
N GLY A 20 -16.83 0.37 -10.82
CA GLY A 20 -15.69 -0.03 -10.01
C GLY A 20 -15.23 1.20 -9.23
N PRO A 21 -14.81 1.07 -7.96
CA PRO A 21 -14.22 2.20 -7.25
C PRO A 21 -13.13 2.80 -8.14
N PRO A 22 -13.01 4.14 -8.21
CA PRO A 22 -11.94 4.77 -8.96
C PRO A 22 -10.61 4.12 -8.53
N PRO A 23 -9.67 3.91 -9.48
CA PRO A 23 -8.39 3.31 -9.13
C PRO A 23 -7.77 4.11 -7.97
N PRO A 24 -7.22 3.42 -6.95
CA PRO A 24 -6.68 4.08 -5.78
C PRO A 24 -5.62 5.11 -6.19
N ASP A 25 -5.61 6.25 -5.51
CA ASP A 25 -4.65 7.31 -5.79
C ASP A 25 -3.23 6.76 -5.58
N ALA A 26 -2.34 6.96 -6.55
CA ALA A 26 -0.96 6.51 -6.46
C ALA A 26 -0.23 7.13 -5.25
N GLU A 27 -0.66 8.29 -4.77
CA GLU A 27 -0.20 8.89 -3.52
C GLU A 27 -0.79 8.20 -2.29
N GLU A 28 -2.04 7.74 -2.34
CA GLU A 28 -2.68 6.98 -1.26
C GLU A 28 -1.99 5.61 -1.08
N ILE A 29 -1.68 4.92 -2.17
CA ILE A 29 -0.92 3.66 -2.15
C ILE A 29 0.47 3.88 -1.56
N ARG A 30 1.17 4.96 -1.97
CA ARG A 30 2.50 5.29 -1.44
C ARG A 30 2.47 5.62 0.05
N ARG A 31 1.46 6.34 0.52
CA ARG A 31 1.27 6.61 1.95
C ARG A 31 0.96 5.35 2.74
N ALA A 32 0.13 4.45 2.22
CA ALA A 32 -0.18 3.19 2.87
C ALA A 32 1.08 2.33 3.05
N ALA A 33 1.92 2.21 2.02
CA ALA A 33 3.19 1.49 2.10
C ALA A 33 4.18 2.13 3.10
N GLN A 34 4.21 3.47 3.18
CA GLN A 34 5.02 4.16 4.19
C GLN A 34 4.52 3.90 5.61
N LEU A 35 3.20 3.90 5.83
CA LEU A 35 2.62 3.61 7.13
C LEU A 35 2.92 2.16 7.56
N GLU A 36 2.79 1.20 6.64
CA GLU A 36 3.14 -0.21 6.90
C GLU A 36 4.62 -0.37 7.29
N GLY A 37 5.52 0.36 6.63
CA GLY A 37 6.94 0.39 6.99
C GLY A 37 7.18 0.95 8.40
N ILE A 38 6.51 2.06 8.74
CA ILE A 38 6.60 2.68 10.07
C ILE A 38 6.03 1.74 11.15
N GLU A 39 4.89 1.09 10.90
CA GLU A 39 4.30 0.12 11.83
C GLU A 39 5.26 -1.03 12.11
N ARG A 40 5.91 -1.58 11.07
CA ARG A 40 6.94 -2.60 11.24
C ARG A 40 8.14 -2.10 12.06
N ASP A 41 8.60 -0.88 11.80
CA ASP A 41 9.72 -0.31 12.55
C ASP A 41 9.37 -0.15 14.04
N LEU A 42 8.14 0.26 14.35
CA LEU A 42 7.67 0.36 15.74
C LEU A 42 7.62 -1.00 16.44
N ASP A 43 7.15 -2.05 15.75
CA ASP A 43 7.16 -3.42 16.30
C ASP A 43 8.59 -3.90 16.60
N THR A 44 9.56 -3.56 15.74
CA THR A 44 10.98 -3.88 15.95
C THR A 44 11.56 -3.11 17.14
N VAL A 45 11.17 -1.85 17.34
CA VAL A 45 11.56 -1.08 18.54
C VAL A 45 11.03 -1.74 19.81
N ASP A 46 9.75 -2.15 19.83
CA ASP A 46 9.16 -2.82 20.98
C ASP A 46 9.85 -4.15 21.28
N ALA A 47 10.23 -4.91 20.25
CA ALA A 47 11.02 -6.13 20.40
C ALA A 47 12.42 -5.85 20.99
N ALA A 48 13.10 -4.79 20.54
CA ALA A 48 14.40 -4.41 21.06
C ALA A 48 14.34 -4.00 22.54
N LEU A 49 13.30 -3.25 22.93
CA LEU A 49 13.04 -2.89 24.32
C LEU A 49 12.76 -4.13 25.18
N SER A 50 11.97 -5.08 24.67
CA SER A 50 11.70 -6.34 25.38
C SER A 50 12.96 -7.20 25.57
N ALA A 51 13.90 -7.15 24.61
CA ALA A 51 15.19 -7.83 24.72
C ALA A 51 16.06 -7.18 25.81
N LEU A 52 16.09 -5.85 25.89
CA LEU A 52 16.77 -5.11 26.97
C LEU A 52 16.20 -5.45 28.36
N ASP A 53 14.86 -5.52 28.48
CA ASP A 53 14.19 -5.92 29.73
C ASP A 53 14.53 -7.36 30.15
N SER A 54 14.92 -8.20 29.19
CA SER A 54 15.35 -9.59 29.39
C SER A 54 16.86 -9.76 29.54
N GLU A 55 17.61 -8.66 29.61
CA GLU A 55 19.09 -8.63 29.61
C GLU A 55 19.74 -9.24 28.35
N ASP A 56 18.98 -9.42 27.27
CA ASP A 56 19.48 -9.90 25.97
C ASP A 56 20.01 -8.72 25.14
N LEU A 57 21.22 -8.29 25.47
CA LEU A 57 21.87 -7.16 24.81
C LEU A 57 22.22 -7.45 23.35
N GLU A 58 22.61 -8.69 23.02
CA GLU A 58 22.94 -9.09 21.65
C GLU A 58 21.69 -9.08 20.75
N GLY A 59 20.56 -9.58 21.26
CA GLY A 59 19.26 -9.49 20.58
C GLY A 59 18.80 -8.05 20.38
N ALA A 60 18.95 -7.20 21.40
CA ALA A 60 18.61 -5.78 21.30
C ALA A 60 19.48 -5.04 20.26
N GLU A 61 20.79 -5.30 20.22
CA GLU A 61 21.71 -4.72 19.23
C GLU A 61 21.37 -5.17 17.80
N ALA A 62 21.03 -6.45 17.60
CA ALA A 62 20.64 -6.96 16.29
C ALA A 62 19.36 -6.30 15.77
N LEU A 63 18.36 -6.11 16.63
CA LEU A 63 17.10 -5.44 16.26
C LEU A 63 17.31 -3.94 15.99
N ALA A 64 18.20 -3.28 16.75
CA ALA A 64 18.57 -1.90 16.49
C ALA A 64 19.28 -1.72 15.14
N ALA A 65 20.12 -2.69 14.74
CA ALA A 65 20.75 -2.68 13.42
C ALA A 65 19.73 -2.87 12.28
N GLU A 66 18.70 -3.70 12.48
CA GLU A 66 17.61 -3.87 11.49
C GLU A 66 16.85 -2.55 11.23
N LEU A 67 16.69 -1.71 12.26
CA LEU A 67 16.06 -0.39 12.12
C LEU A 67 16.94 0.62 11.36
N GLU A 68 18.26 0.55 11.53
CA GLU A 68 19.20 1.37 10.75
C GLU A 68 19.13 1.02 9.26
N ASP A 69 19.01 -0.27 8.93
CA ASP A 69 18.85 -0.73 7.55
C ASP A 69 17.47 -0.38 6.96
N SER A 70 16.41 -0.35 7.78
CA SER A 70 15.05 0.04 7.35
C SER A 70 14.94 1.54 7.05
N THR A 71 15.58 2.38 7.88
CA THR A 71 15.58 3.84 7.72
C THR A 71 16.69 4.36 6.78
N GLY A 72 17.63 3.48 6.43
CA GLY A 72 18.79 3.78 5.57
C GLY A 72 18.46 4.13 4.13
N ASP A 73 17.23 3.90 3.65
CA ASP A 73 16.86 4.32 2.30
C ASP A 73 15.35 4.59 2.07
N PRO A 74 14.91 5.84 2.22
CA PRO A 74 13.71 6.33 1.54
C PRO A 74 14.02 6.89 0.13
N ALA A 75 15.27 6.79 -0.38
CA ALA A 75 15.81 7.66 -1.44
C ALA A 75 16.61 7.01 -2.60
N ALA A 76 16.93 5.72 -2.59
CA ALA A 76 17.44 4.96 -3.74
C ALA A 76 16.35 4.60 -4.75
N GLY A 77 15.11 5.05 -4.52
CA GLY A 77 14.00 4.96 -5.47
C GLY A 77 13.65 6.26 -6.21
N SER A 78 14.37 7.36 -5.99
CA SER A 78 14.02 8.65 -6.62
C SER A 78 15.24 9.42 -7.13
N SER A 79 15.79 8.93 -8.24
CA SER A 79 16.55 9.68 -9.26
C SER A 79 17.36 10.92 -8.80
N ARG A 80 18.68 10.79 -8.61
CA ARG A 80 19.65 11.74 -9.19
C ARG A 80 21.10 11.29 -9.14
#